data_AF-A0A972R560-F1
#
_entry.id   AF-A0A972R560-F1
#
_cell.length_a   1.000
_cell.length_b   1.000
_cell.length_c   1.000
_cell.angle_alpha   90.00
_cell.angle_beta   90.00
_cell.angle_gamma   90.00
#
_symmetry.space_group_name_H-M   'P 1'
#
loop_
_entity.id
_entity.type
_entity.pdbx_description
1 polymer ?
#
loop_
_entity_poly.entity_id
_entity_poly.type
_entity_poly.pdbx_seq_one_letter_code
_entity_poly.pdbx_strand_id
1 'polypeptide(L)'
;MKRLTGIFIALALSTSVLAGLAYAQDNVRGLRGPTRLVQNLDLTATQQQNFDVLVEKLRSKRKEMQRKRQTQREEMLALLDSRILDQEKAHKLIEDKARAVEKNLSEMIATIAIFTDSLTTTQKQQLKENIRLRAERIRQRIEQNSPTRHRGP
;
A
#
# COMPACT_ATOMS: atom_id res chain seq x y z
N MET A 1 0.35 -23.50 14.70
CA MET A 1 0.16 -22.05 14.46
C MET A 1 0.80 -21.62 13.13
N LYS A 2 0.14 -21.85 11.98
CA LYS A 2 0.71 -21.59 10.63
C LYS A 2 -0.21 -20.74 9.74
N ARG A 3 -0.81 -19.67 10.30
CA ARG A 3 -1.69 -18.75 9.53
C ARG A 3 -1.23 -17.28 9.54
N LEU A 4 -0.10 -16.98 10.18
CA LEU A 4 0.41 -15.60 10.34
C LEU A 4 1.41 -15.17 9.24
N THR A 5 1.97 -16.11 8.48
CA THR A 5 3.01 -15.81 7.48
C THR A 5 2.47 -15.15 6.20
N GLY A 6 1.17 -15.30 5.91
CA GLY A 6 0.52 -14.70 4.75
C GLY A 6 0.19 -13.21 4.90
N ILE A 7 0.13 -12.71 6.13
CA ILE A 7 -0.23 -11.30 6.40
C ILE A 7 0.93 -10.35 6.10
N PHE A 8 2.19 -10.80 6.21
CA PHE A 8 3.36 -9.93 6.01
C PHE A 8 3.68 -9.60 4.54
N ILE A 9 3.32 -10.46 3.57
CA ILE A 9 3.55 -10.17 2.15
C ILE A 9 2.50 -9.17 1.63
N ALA A 10 1.26 -9.26 2.12
CA ALA A 10 0.22 -8.25 1.90
C ALA A 10 0.54 -6.92 2.62
N LEU A 11 1.15 -6.98 3.82
CA LEU A 11 1.55 -5.79 4.58
C LEU A 11 2.80 -5.09 4.00
N ALA A 12 3.71 -5.79 3.36
CA ALA A 12 4.87 -5.17 2.69
C ALA A 12 4.50 -4.45 1.38
N LEU A 13 3.49 -4.96 0.67
CA LEU A 13 2.89 -4.27 -0.48
C LEU A 13 1.93 -3.15 -0.04
N SER A 14 1.25 -3.30 1.10
CA SER A 14 0.33 -2.27 1.62
C SER A 14 1.02 -1.17 2.41
N THR A 15 2.16 -1.38 3.07
CA THR A 15 2.91 -0.30 3.75
C THR A 15 3.51 0.68 2.75
N SER A 16 3.90 0.25 1.55
CA SER A 16 4.25 1.17 0.47
C SER A 16 3.05 1.98 -0.06
N VAL A 17 1.81 1.51 0.17
CA VAL A 17 0.57 2.17 -0.31
C VAL A 17 -0.12 2.98 0.79
N LEU A 18 -0.08 2.57 2.06
CA LEU A 18 -0.73 3.21 3.19
C LEU A 18 0.20 4.16 3.95
N ALA A 19 1.51 3.89 4.06
CA ALA A 19 2.45 4.91 4.55
C ALA A 19 2.57 6.08 3.56
N GLY A 20 2.37 5.81 2.25
CA GLY A 20 2.24 6.83 1.22
C GLY A 20 0.91 7.60 1.25
N LEU A 21 -0.11 7.14 1.98
CA LEU A 21 -1.39 7.86 2.13
C LEU A 21 -1.45 8.73 3.40
N ALA A 22 -0.57 8.51 4.38
CA ALA A 22 -0.47 9.35 5.58
C ALA A 22 0.64 10.42 5.50
N TYR A 23 1.68 10.25 4.65
CA TYR A 23 2.89 11.09 4.72
C TYR A 23 3.40 11.74 3.41
N ALA A 24 2.77 11.54 2.25
CA ALA A 24 3.30 12.11 1.00
C ALA A 24 2.29 13.03 0.29
N GLN A 25 2.25 14.27 0.77
CA GLN A 25 1.94 15.44 -0.06
C GLN A 25 2.99 15.51 -1.19
N ASP A 26 2.52 15.67 -2.42
CA ASP A 26 3.26 16.01 -3.64
C ASP A 26 4.68 15.43 -3.87
N ASN A 27 4.77 14.54 -4.88
CA ASN A 27 5.96 14.12 -5.65
C ASN A 27 6.28 12.61 -5.74
N VAL A 28 5.28 11.72 -5.66
CA VAL A 28 5.52 10.30 -5.97
C VAL A 28 5.33 10.01 -7.47
N ARG A 29 6.28 10.48 -8.29
CA ARG A 29 6.63 9.89 -9.62
C ARG A 29 7.18 8.44 -9.50
N GLY A 30 7.10 7.80 -8.32
CA GLY A 30 7.85 6.60 -7.95
C GLY A 30 7.09 5.28 -7.87
N LEU A 31 5.87 5.16 -8.41
CA LEU A 31 5.12 3.89 -8.36
C LEU A 31 5.51 2.87 -9.45
N ARG A 32 6.80 2.78 -9.79
CA ARG A 32 7.39 1.59 -10.43
C ARG A 32 7.65 0.46 -9.40
N GLY A 33 6.88 0.43 -8.31
CA GLY A 33 7.13 -0.35 -7.10
C GLY A 33 7.01 -1.86 -7.30
N PRO A 34 5.87 -2.38 -7.80
CA PRO A 34 5.66 -3.82 -7.94
C PRO A 34 6.59 -4.45 -8.98
N THR A 35 6.76 -3.77 -10.13
CA THR A 35 7.54 -4.30 -11.27
C THR A 35 9.01 -4.51 -10.90
N ARG A 36 9.57 -3.65 -10.03
CA ARG A 36 10.95 -3.80 -9.54
C ARG A 36 11.14 -4.97 -8.56
N LEU A 37 10.08 -5.45 -7.91
CA LEU A 37 10.16 -6.58 -6.99
C LEU A 37 10.24 -7.92 -7.72
N VAL A 38 9.75 -7.96 -8.97
CA VAL A 38 9.72 -9.17 -9.80
C VAL A 38 10.68 -9.12 -10.99
N GLN A 39 11.35 -7.98 -11.24
CA GLN A 39 12.24 -7.77 -12.38
C GLN A 39 13.36 -8.81 -12.52
N ASN A 40 13.80 -9.40 -11.40
CA ASN A 40 14.87 -10.41 -11.37
C ASN A 40 14.33 -11.82 -11.09
N LEU A 41 13.01 -12.01 -11.11
CA LEU A 41 12.41 -13.34 -11.06
C LEU A 41 12.28 -13.81 -12.50
N ASP A 42 12.85 -14.98 -12.80
CA ASP A 42 12.65 -15.65 -14.08
C ASP A 42 11.24 -16.22 -14.14
N LEU A 43 10.26 -15.39 -14.53
CA LEU A 43 8.85 -15.73 -14.52
C LEU A 43 8.46 -16.48 -15.80
N THR A 44 7.65 -17.53 -15.66
CA THR A 44 6.98 -18.14 -16.82
C THR A 44 5.91 -17.20 -17.38
N ALA A 45 5.48 -17.43 -18.62
CA ALA A 45 4.41 -16.63 -19.25
C ALA A 45 3.15 -16.52 -18.38
N THR A 46 2.72 -17.64 -17.78
CA THR A 46 1.56 -17.68 -16.87
C THR A 46 1.81 -16.87 -15.59
N GLN A 47 3.00 -16.97 -15.00
CA GLN A 47 3.34 -16.20 -13.79
C GLN A 47 3.40 -14.69 -14.08
N GLN A 48 3.92 -14.32 -15.24
CA GLN A 48 3.96 -12.93 -15.72
C GLN A 48 2.53 -12.38 -15.93
N GLN A 49 1.65 -13.16 -16.56
CA GLN A 49 0.24 -12.78 -16.72
C GLN A 49 -0.45 -12.56 -15.36
N ASN A 50 -0.24 -13.47 -14.38
CA ASN A 50 -0.78 -13.33 -13.03
C ASN A 50 -0.27 -12.06 -12.34
N PHE A 51 1.01 -11.72 -12.55
CA PHE A 51 1.61 -10.49 -12.04
C PHE A 51 1.00 -9.24 -12.70
N ASP A 52 0.77 -9.25 -14.00
CA ASP A 52 0.18 -8.12 -14.71
C ASP A 52 -1.26 -7.84 -14.27
N VAL A 53 -2.05 -8.89 -14.01
CA VAL A 53 -3.39 -8.77 -13.41
C VAL A 53 -3.30 -8.13 -12.02
N LEU A 54 -2.32 -8.53 -11.19
CA LEU A 54 -2.07 -7.92 -9.88
C LEU A 54 -1.73 -6.42 -10.00
N VAL A 55 -0.84 -6.07 -10.94
CA VAL A 55 -0.44 -4.68 -11.17
C VAL A 55 -1.62 -3.83 -11.64
N GLU A 56 -2.44 -4.34 -12.55
CA GLU A 56 -3.59 -3.60 -13.06
C GLU A 56 -4.66 -3.40 -11.98
N LYS A 57 -4.91 -4.41 -11.15
CA LYS A 57 -5.81 -4.28 -10.00
C LYS A 57 -5.30 -3.23 -9.00
N LEU A 58 -4.00 -3.22 -8.71
CA LEU A 58 -3.40 -2.21 -7.84
C LEU A 58 -3.50 -0.79 -8.42
N ARG A 59 -3.28 -0.63 -9.73
CA ARG A 59 -3.43 0.66 -10.43
C ARG A 59 -4.88 1.14 -10.39
N SER A 60 -5.83 0.25 -10.67
CA SER A 60 -7.26 0.55 -10.64
C SER A 60 -7.70 1.00 -9.26
N LYS A 61 -7.37 0.25 -8.20
CA LYS A 61 -7.69 0.63 -6.82
C LYS A 61 -7.01 1.93 -6.40
N ARG A 62 -5.78 2.19 -6.82
CA ARG A 62 -5.12 3.47 -6.56
C ARG A 62 -5.88 4.62 -7.22
N LYS A 63 -6.28 4.49 -8.49
CA LYS A 63 -7.07 5.51 -9.19
C LYS A 63 -8.42 5.74 -8.50
N GLU A 64 -9.11 4.68 -8.09
CA GLU A 64 -10.38 4.76 -7.36
C GLU A 64 -10.20 5.54 -6.04
N MET A 65 -9.20 5.18 -5.24
CA MET A 65 -8.87 5.89 -4.01
C MET A 65 -8.51 7.35 -4.28
N GLN A 66 -7.71 7.63 -5.32
CA GLN A 66 -7.33 8.99 -5.69
C GLN A 66 -8.55 9.86 -6.05
N ARG A 67 -9.52 9.32 -6.78
CA ARG A 67 -10.77 10.04 -7.11
C ARG A 67 -11.58 10.35 -5.86
N LYS A 68 -11.69 9.39 -4.93
CA LYS A 68 -12.46 9.55 -3.68
C LYS A 68 -11.79 10.50 -2.67
N ARG A 69 -10.47 10.73 -2.75
CA ARG A 69 -9.75 11.60 -1.80
C ARG A 69 -10.22 13.05 -1.80
N GLN A 70 -10.62 13.59 -2.95
CA GLN A 70 -11.08 14.98 -3.04
C GLN A 70 -12.39 15.16 -2.26
N THR A 71 -13.38 14.31 -2.55
CA THR A 71 -14.68 14.29 -1.85
C THR A 71 -14.51 14.04 -0.35
N GLN A 72 -13.63 13.11 0.05
CA GLN A 72 -13.36 12.83 1.46
C GLN A 72 -12.73 14.01 2.20
N ARG A 73 -11.86 14.77 1.52
CA ARG A 73 -11.27 15.98 2.10
C ARG A 73 -12.34 17.05 2.31
N GLU A 74 -13.22 17.23 1.32
CA GLU A 74 -14.34 18.17 1.40
C GLU A 74 -15.32 17.79 2.52
N GLU A 75 -15.68 16.52 2.65
CA GLU A 75 -16.54 16.01 3.74
C GLU A 75 -15.93 16.26 5.13
N MET A 76 -14.60 16.11 5.25
CA MET A 76 -13.89 16.37 6.51
C MET A 76 -13.76 17.88 6.80
N LEU A 77 -13.57 18.72 5.79
CA LEU A 77 -13.62 20.18 5.96
C LEU A 77 -15.01 20.63 6.40
N ALA A 78 -16.07 20.07 5.81
CA ALA A 78 -17.45 20.37 6.19
C ALA A 78 -17.80 19.98 7.64
N LEU A 79 -17.10 18.99 8.23
CA LEU A 79 -17.23 18.70 9.66
C LEU A 79 -16.61 19.79 10.53
N LEU A 80 -15.52 20.41 10.07
CA LEU A 80 -14.80 21.47 10.79
C LEU A 80 -15.47 22.84 10.65
N ASP A 81 -16.25 23.06 9.59
CA ASP A 81 -17.03 24.28 9.40
C ASP A 81 -18.22 24.39 10.37
N SER A 82 -18.57 23.29 11.04
CA SER A 82 -19.61 23.28 12.08
C SER A 82 -19.10 23.86 13.40
N ARG A 83 -19.92 24.69 14.07
CA ARG A 83 -19.59 25.28 15.38
C ARG A 83 -19.39 24.21 16.48
N ILE A 84 -20.05 23.07 16.34
CA ILE A 84 -19.95 21.89 17.21
C ILE A 84 -19.81 20.69 16.29
N LEU A 85 -18.80 19.86 16.53
CA LEU A 85 -18.54 18.66 15.74
C LEU A 85 -19.77 17.75 15.73
N ASP A 86 -20.28 17.48 14.53
CA ASP A 86 -21.27 16.43 14.29
C ASP A 86 -20.60 15.05 14.42
N GLN A 87 -20.72 14.47 15.62
CA GLN A 87 -20.10 13.19 15.96
C GLN A 87 -20.68 12.05 15.14
N GLU A 88 -21.99 12.05 14.87
CA GLU A 88 -22.66 10.99 14.09
C GLU A 88 -22.11 10.95 12.66
N LYS A 89 -22.00 12.13 12.03
CA LYS A 89 -21.42 12.25 10.69
C LYS A 89 -19.94 11.86 10.67
N ALA A 90 -19.17 12.23 11.69
CA ALA A 90 -17.77 11.82 11.82
C ALA A 90 -17.62 10.29 11.96
N HIS A 91 -18.44 9.66 12.80
CA HIS A 91 -18.47 8.21 12.98
C HIS A 91 -18.79 7.49 11.68
N LYS A 92 -19.82 7.95 10.96
CA LYS A 92 -20.23 7.40 9.67
C LYS A 92 -19.10 7.44 8.63
N LEU A 93 -18.38 8.55 8.52
CA LEU A 93 -17.22 8.67 7.62
C LEU A 93 -16.11 7.66 7.95
N ILE A 94 -15.84 7.44 9.23
CA ILE A 94 -14.82 6.47 9.67
C ILE A 94 -15.26 5.04 9.32
N GLU A 95 -16.52 4.69 9.61
CA GLU A 95 -17.04 3.37 9.27
C GLU A 95 -17.04 3.09 7.77
N ASP A 96 -17.48 4.06 6.96
CA ASP A 96 -17.48 3.94 5.51
C ASP A 96 -16.07 3.75 4.96
N LYS A 97 -15.08 4.44 5.55
CA LYS A 97 -13.67 4.24 5.23
C LYS A 97 -13.18 2.86 5.64
N ALA A 98 -13.54 2.39 6.83
CA ALA A 98 -13.15 1.06 7.32
C ALA A 98 -13.70 -0.04 6.39
N ARG A 99 -15.00 0.02 6.06
CA ARG A 99 -15.67 -0.90 5.12
C ARG A 99 -15.01 -0.89 3.74
N ALA A 100 -14.70 0.30 3.21
CA ALA A 100 -14.05 0.44 1.91
C ALA A 100 -12.62 -0.16 1.92
N VAL A 101 -11.86 0.06 2.99
CA VAL A 101 -10.52 -0.52 3.16
C VAL A 101 -10.61 -2.04 3.27
N GLU A 102 -11.50 -2.57 4.10
CA GLU A 102 -11.69 -4.02 4.27
C GLU A 102 -12.02 -4.71 2.94
N LYS A 103 -13.00 -4.18 2.20
CA LYS A 103 -13.36 -4.70 0.87
C LYS A 103 -12.16 -4.71 -0.07
N ASN A 104 -11.41 -3.60 -0.12
CA ASN A 104 -10.23 -3.49 -0.98
C ASN A 104 -9.11 -4.45 -0.58
N LEU A 105 -8.91 -4.70 0.72
CA LEU A 105 -7.93 -5.65 1.22
C LEU A 105 -8.31 -7.08 0.83
N SER A 106 -9.56 -7.49 1.05
CA SER A 106 -10.05 -8.83 0.69
C SER A 106 -9.89 -9.11 -0.80
N GLU A 107 -10.26 -8.15 -1.65
CA GLU A 107 -10.08 -8.27 -3.10
C GLU A 107 -8.59 -8.35 -3.50
N MET A 108 -7.70 -7.65 -2.79
CA MET A 108 -6.26 -7.66 -3.08
C MET A 108 -5.59 -8.97 -2.65
N ILE A 109 -5.98 -9.52 -1.49
CA ILE A 109 -5.42 -10.78 -0.96
C ILE A 109 -5.60 -11.91 -1.97
N ALA A 110 -6.78 -12.04 -2.57
CA ALA A 110 -7.04 -13.07 -3.58
C ALA A 110 -6.10 -12.96 -4.79
N THR A 111 -5.89 -11.74 -5.31
CA THR A 111 -5.03 -11.52 -6.47
C THR A 111 -3.54 -11.66 -6.14
N ILE A 112 -3.13 -11.27 -4.93
CA ILE A 112 -1.77 -11.55 -4.42
C ILE A 112 -1.55 -13.05 -4.35
N ALA A 113 -2.50 -13.80 -3.77
CA ALA A 113 -2.40 -15.25 -3.61
C ALA A 113 -2.21 -15.95 -4.97
N ILE A 114 -3.02 -15.61 -5.98
CA ILE A 114 -2.89 -16.17 -7.34
C ILE A 114 -1.47 -16.00 -7.89
N PHE A 115 -0.87 -14.80 -7.76
CA PHE A 115 0.49 -14.58 -8.20
C PHE A 115 1.50 -15.34 -7.33
N THR A 116 1.46 -15.15 -6.01
CA THR A 116 2.46 -15.73 -5.11
C THR A 116 2.42 -17.24 -5.10
N ASP A 117 1.25 -17.87 -5.18
CA ASP A 117 1.11 -19.32 -5.17
C ASP A 117 1.56 -19.96 -6.48
N SER A 118 1.54 -19.20 -7.59
CA SER A 118 2.12 -19.64 -8.85
C SER A 118 3.66 -19.67 -8.86
N LEU A 119 4.33 -19.03 -7.89
CA LEU A 119 5.79 -18.95 -7.83
C LEU A 119 6.42 -20.23 -7.24
N THR A 120 7.59 -20.60 -7.77
CA THR A 120 8.44 -21.64 -7.19
C THR A 120 9.02 -21.21 -5.84
N THR A 121 9.54 -22.17 -5.07
CA THR A 121 10.22 -21.89 -3.80
C THR A 121 11.38 -20.89 -3.98
N THR A 122 12.18 -21.04 -5.03
CA THR A 122 13.30 -20.14 -5.35
C THR A 122 12.81 -18.74 -5.66
N GLN A 123 11.82 -18.59 -6.53
CA GLN A 123 11.21 -17.29 -6.88
C GLN A 123 10.60 -16.61 -5.65
N LYS A 124 9.95 -17.36 -4.75
CA LYS A 124 9.42 -16.84 -3.48
C LYS A 124 10.52 -16.29 -2.56
N GLN A 125 11.68 -16.96 -2.47
CA GLN A 125 12.79 -16.45 -1.67
C GLN A 125 13.38 -15.17 -2.28
N GLN A 126 13.56 -15.12 -3.60
CA GLN A 126 14.03 -13.91 -4.30
C GLN A 126 13.05 -12.74 -4.10
N LEU A 127 11.75 -12.99 -4.22
CA LEU A 127 10.73 -11.97 -3.97
C LEU A 127 10.82 -11.41 -2.55
N LYS A 128 10.95 -12.29 -1.55
CA LYS A 128 11.10 -11.90 -0.14
C LYS A 128 12.35 -11.06 0.09
N GLU A 129 13.46 -11.38 -0.57
CA GLU A 129 14.68 -10.60 -0.47
C GLU A 129 14.56 -9.22 -1.13
N ASN A 130 13.97 -9.17 -2.33
CA ASN A 130 13.68 -7.91 -3.00
C ASN A 130 12.80 -6.99 -2.15
N ILE A 131 11.82 -7.55 -1.43
CA ILE A 131 10.97 -6.82 -0.48
C ILE A 131 11.79 -6.25 0.68
N ARG A 132 12.67 -7.04 1.30
CA ARG A 132 13.53 -6.58 2.40
C ARG A 132 14.46 -5.47 1.98
N LEU A 133 15.20 -5.66 0.89
CA LEU A 133 16.12 -4.65 0.35
C LEU A 133 15.40 -3.35 -0.01
N ARG A 134 14.12 -3.44 -0.42
CA ARG A 134 13.29 -2.27 -0.67
C ARG A 134 12.90 -1.57 0.62
N ALA A 135 12.47 -2.31 1.64
CA ALA A 135 12.10 -1.77 2.94
C ALA A 135 13.30 -1.05 3.61
N GLU A 136 14.48 -1.65 3.56
CA GLU A 136 15.71 -1.06 4.09
C GLU A 136 16.07 0.25 3.37
N ARG A 137 16.01 0.28 2.04
CA ARG A 137 16.24 1.51 1.26
C ARG A 137 15.24 2.61 1.61
N ILE A 138 13.99 2.27 1.89
CA ILE A 138 12.98 3.25 2.32
C ILE A 138 13.34 3.79 3.70
N ARG A 139 13.72 2.91 4.63
CA ARG A 139 14.14 3.29 5.98
C ARG A 139 15.35 4.23 5.95
N GLN A 140 16.40 3.88 5.19
CA GLN A 140 17.59 4.72 5.03
C GLN A 140 17.25 6.11 4.49
N ARG A 141 16.32 6.22 3.54
CA ARG A 141 15.88 7.52 3.03
C ARG A 141 15.14 8.34 4.08
N ILE A 142 14.33 7.72 4.91
CA ILE A 142 13.63 8.40 6.00
C ILE A 142 14.66 8.92 7.01
N GLU A 143 15.63 8.09 7.38
CA GLU A 143 16.72 8.46 8.31
C GLU A 143 17.59 9.59 7.74
N GLN A 144 17.99 9.52 6.47
CA GLN A 144 18.80 10.55 5.80
C GLN A 144 18.08 11.89 5.62
N ASN A 145 16.76 11.85 5.43
CA ASN A 145 15.94 13.04 5.19
C ASN A 145 15.24 13.53 6.48
N SER A 146 15.58 12.95 7.63
CA SER A 146 15.12 13.41 8.93
C SER A 146 15.95 14.64 9.32
N PRO A 147 15.35 15.83 9.50
CA PRO A 147 16.10 16.99 9.98
C PRO A 147 16.66 16.62 11.35
N THR A 148 17.98 16.55 11.45
CA THR A 148 18.68 16.45 12.72
C THR A 148 18.16 17.56 13.62
N ARG A 149 17.33 17.23 14.62
CA ARG A 149 17.14 18.11 15.77
C ARG A 149 18.50 18.19 16.44
N HIS A 150 19.31 19.16 16.04
CA HIS A 150 20.32 19.71 16.92
C HIS A 150 19.58 20.21 18.16
N ARG A 151 19.48 19.36 19.19
CA ARG A 151 19.49 19.87 20.55
C ARG A 151 20.89 20.45 20.70
N GLY A 152 20.96 21.77 20.71
CA GLY A 152 22.15 22.48 21.18
C GLY A 152 22.48 22.04 22.61
N PRO A 153 23.75 22.19 23.00
CA PRO A 153 24.29 21.74 24.28
C PRO A 153 23.54 22.32 25.47
#